data_AF-A0A9D2DL89-F1
#
_entry.id   AF-A0A9D2DL89-F1
#
_cell.length_a   1.000
_cell.length_b   1.000
_cell.length_c   1.000
_cell.angle_alpha   90.00
_cell.angle_beta   90.00
_cell.angle_gamma   90.00
#
_symmetry.space_group_name_H-M   'P 1'
#
loop_
_entity.id
_entity.type
_entity.pdbx_description
1 polymer ?
#
loop_
_entity_poly.entity_id
_entity_poly.type
_entity_poly.pdbx_seq_one_letter_code
_entity_poly.pdbx_strand_id
1 'polypeptide(L)'
;MADIVRTPIDSVEALQERIKEMRVAQAEFATFTQEQVDKIFYEAAMAANKARIPLAKMAVEETGYGVMEDKVIKNHYASEYIYNKYKDMKTCDVISDDPAFGYKQIAEPLGIVAAVIPTTNPTSTAIFKTLISLKTRNAILISPH
;
A
#
# COMPACT_ATOMS: atom_id res chain seq x y z
N MET A 1 -18.42 2.03 -14.38
CA MET A 1 -17.10 2.33 -13.76
C MET A 1 -16.51 3.43 -14.63
N ALA A 2 -16.22 4.61 -14.08
CA ALA A 2 -15.64 5.69 -14.88
C ALA A 2 -14.34 5.19 -15.52
N ASP A 3 -14.21 5.39 -16.83
CA ASP A 3 -12.96 5.14 -17.55
C ASP A 3 -11.88 6.05 -16.97
N ILE A 4 -11.07 5.49 -16.08
CA ILE A 4 -9.84 6.15 -15.62
C ILE A 4 -8.90 6.13 -16.83
N VAL A 5 -8.81 7.24 -17.54
CA VAL A 5 -7.79 7.44 -18.58
C VAL A 5 -6.43 7.32 -17.89
N ARG A 6 -5.78 6.18 -18.07
CA ARG A 6 -4.45 5.92 -17.51
C ARG A 6 -3.40 6.52 -18.44
N THR A 7 -2.96 7.73 -18.14
CA THR A 7 -1.77 8.30 -18.79
C THR A 7 -0.55 7.49 -18.37
N PRO A 8 0.19 6.88 -19.32
CA PRO A 8 1.44 6.17 -19.03
C PRO A 8 2.47 7.09 -18.37
N ILE A 9 3.32 6.53 -17.52
CA ILE A 9 4.51 7.22 -16.99
C ILE A 9 5.71 6.65 -17.75
N ASP A 10 6.05 7.29 -18.87
CA ASP A 10 7.07 6.85 -19.83
C ASP A 10 8.25 7.82 -19.97
N SER A 11 8.23 8.93 -19.23
CA SER A 11 9.24 9.98 -19.24
C SER A 11 9.50 10.53 -17.83
N VAL A 12 10.64 11.19 -17.65
CA VAL A 12 11.01 11.83 -16.38
C VAL A 12 10.03 12.96 -16.05
N GLU A 13 9.58 13.68 -17.08
CA GLU A 13 8.62 14.79 -16.98
C GLU A 13 7.26 14.27 -16.50
N ALA A 14 6.74 13.20 -17.10
CA ALA A 14 5.50 12.56 -16.66
C ALA A 14 5.60 12.03 -15.22
N LEU A 15 6.76 11.47 -14.84
CA LEU A 15 7.01 11.03 -13.47
C LEU A 15 6.98 12.22 -12.49
N GLN A 16 7.65 13.32 -12.83
CA GLN A 16 7.67 14.52 -11.99
C GLN A 16 6.28 15.13 -11.81
N GLU A 17 5.46 15.16 -12.86
CA GLU A 17 4.07 15.59 -12.79
C GLU A 17 3.26 14.70 -11.85
N ARG A 18 3.39 13.37 -11.99
CA ARG A 18 2.68 12.43 -11.11
C ARG A 18 3.12 12.55 -9.65
N ILE A 19 4.40 12.78 -9.38
CA ILE A 19 4.90 13.03 -8.02
C ILE A 19 4.26 14.28 -7.41
N LYS A 20 4.02 15.34 -8.20
CA LYS A 20 3.33 16.55 -7.70
C LYS A 20 1.88 16.24 -7.31
N GLU A 21 1.14 15.51 -8.14
CA GLU A 21 -0.23 15.05 -7.81
C GLU A 21 -0.24 14.20 -6.53
N MET A 22 0.71 13.26 -6.41
CA MET A 22 0.83 12.39 -5.24
C MET A 22 1.15 13.17 -3.96
N ARG A 23 1.92 14.26 -4.04
CA ARG A 23 2.18 15.12 -2.87
C ARG A 23 0.90 15.79 -2.38
N VAL A 24 0.04 16.25 -3.29
CA VAL A 24 -1.26 16.83 -2.93
C VAL A 24 -2.15 15.77 -2.29
N ALA A 25 -2.27 14.59 -2.90
CA ALA A 25 -3.06 13.49 -2.36
C ALA A 25 -2.54 13.02 -1.00
N GLN A 26 -1.22 12.97 -0.81
CA GLN A 26 -0.62 12.59 0.47
C GLN A 26 -0.83 13.64 1.55
N ALA A 27 -0.74 14.93 1.21
CA ALA A 27 -1.01 16.02 2.15
C ALA A 27 -2.47 15.97 2.65
N GLU A 28 -3.42 15.70 1.76
CA GLU A 28 -4.82 15.46 2.16
C GLU A 28 -4.93 14.19 3.03
N PHE A 29 -4.33 13.09 2.61
CA PHE A 29 -4.38 11.82 3.34
C PHE A 29 -3.72 11.88 4.72
N ALA A 30 -2.71 12.74 4.92
CA ALA A 30 -2.09 12.99 6.21
C ALA A 30 -3.06 13.55 7.26
N THR A 31 -4.15 14.20 6.82
CA THR A 31 -5.17 14.77 7.72
C THR A 31 -6.24 13.78 8.17
N PHE A 32 -6.20 12.55 7.64
CA PHE A 32 -7.25 11.57 7.92
C PHE A 32 -7.14 11.03 9.35
N THR A 33 -8.30 10.77 9.96
CA THR A 33 -8.39 10.15 11.27
C THR A 33 -8.00 8.67 11.20
N GLN A 34 -7.67 8.09 12.36
CA GLN A 34 -7.36 6.67 12.46
C GLN A 34 -8.48 5.80 11.89
N GLU A 35 -9.76 6.12 12.15
CA GLU A 35 -10.91 5.35 11.65
C GLU A 35 -11.04 5.43 10.13
N GLN A 36 -10.75 6.59 9.53
CA GLN A 36 -10.77 6.75 8.08
C GLN A 36 -9.64 5.94 7.43
N VAL A 37 -8.43 6.00 8.00
CA VAL A 37 -7.27 5.21 7.56
C VAL A 37 -7.57 3.72 7.70
N ASP A 38 -8.17 3.28 8.80
CA ASP A 38 -8.49 1.88 9.07
C ASP A 38 -9.55 1.35 8.10
N LYS A 39 -10.53 2.17 7.75
CA LYS A 39 -11.52 1.84 6.71
C LYS A 39 -10.86 1.66 5.35
N ILE A 40 -9.98 2.56 4.94
CA ILE A 40 -9.24 2.45 3.68
C ILE A 40 -8.35 1.20 3.67
N PHE A 41 -7.66 0.95 4.79
CA PHE A 41 -6.80 -0.20 4.97
C PHE A 41 -7.57 -1.52 4.84
N TYR A 42 -8.76 -1.60 5.46
CA TYR A 42 -9.65 -2.75 5.34
C TYR A 42 -10.12 -2.96 3.90
N GLU A 43 -10.67 -1.93 3.24
CA GLU A 43 -11.19 -2.07 1.88
C GLU A 43 -10.09 -2.45 0.88
N ALA A 44 -8.89 -1.87 1.02
CA ALA A 44 -7.73 -2.23 0.20
C ALA A 44 -7.30 -3.69 0.42
N ALA A 45 -7.22 -4.14 1.67
CA ALA A 45 -6.85 -5.52 1.99
C ALA A 45 -7.89 -6.52 1.48
N MET A 46 -9.18 -6.20 1.62
CA MET A 46 -10.26 -7.05 1.13
C MET A 46 -10.30 -7.14 -0.39
N ALA A 47 -10.07 -6.02 -1.10
CA ALA A 47 -9.97 -6.01 -2.55
C ALA A 47 -8.80 -6.89 -3.03
N ALA A 48 -7.62 -6.75 -2.40
CA ALA A 48 -6.45 -7.57 -2.70
C ALA A 48 -6.71 -9.07 -2.45
N ASN A 49 -7.32 -9.43 -1.32
CA ASN A 49 -7.63 -10.81 -0.97
C ASN A 49 -8.66 -11.43 -1.94
N LYS A 50 -9.69 -10.67 -2.35
CA LYS A 50 -10.66 -11.11 -3.38
C LYS A 50 -9.99 -11.33 -4.74
N ALA A 51 -9.01 -10.49 -5.09
CA ALA A 51 -8.24 -10.59 -6.34
C ALA A 51 -7.06 -11.58 -6.30
N ARG A 52 -6.86 -12.33 -5.20
CA ARG A 52 -5.67 -13.19 -5.02
C ARG A 52 -5.44 -14.20 -6.16
N ILE A 53 -6.53 -14.81 -6.68
CA ILE A 53 -6.51 -15.81 -7.75
C ILE A 53 -6.19 -15.17 -9.11
N PRO A 54 -6.93 -14.16 -9.60
CA PRO A 54 -6.61 -13.54 -10.87
C PRO A 54 -5.19 -12.93 -10.88
N LEU A 55 -4.75 -12.30 -9.80
CA LEU A 55 -3.40 -11.75 -9.69
C LEU A 55 -2.31 -12.84 -9.69
N ALA A 56 -2.57 -14.00 -9.07
CA ALA A 56 -1.63 -15.12 -9.11
C ALA A 56 -1.49 -15.69 -10.52
N LYS A 57 -2.60 -15.84 -11.25
CA LYS A 57 -2.58 -16.30 -12.65
C LYS A 57 -1.80 -15.35 -13.55
N MET A 58 -2.12 -14.06 -13.50
CA MET A 58 -1.40 -13.03 -14.26
C MET A 58 0.11 -13.07 -13.97
N ALA A 59 0.50 -13.18 -12.71
CA ALA A 59 1.91 -13.23 -12.34
C ALA A 59 2.64 -14.47 -12.89
N VAL A 60 2.00 -15.63 -12.95
CA VAL A 60 2.60 -16.84 -13.57
C VAL A 60 2.65 -16.69 -15.09
N GLU A 61 1.56 -16.23 -15.71
CA GLU A 61 1.44 -16.04 -17.15
C GLU A 61 2.48 -15.05 -17.70
N GLU A 62 2.72 -13.95 -16.99
CA GLU A 62 3.65 -12.91 -17.39
C GLU A 62 5.12 -13.30 -17.12
N THR A 63 5.42 -13.90 -15.96
CA THR A 63 6.81 -14.15 -15.54
C THR A 63 7.34 -15.55 -15.87
N GLY A 64 6.45 -16.54 -16.06
CA GLY A 64 6.83 -17.95 -16.16
C GLY A 64 7.38 -18.57 -14.87
N TYR A 65 7.35 -17.85 -13.73
CA TYR A 65 7.98 -18.29 -12.48
C TYR A 65 6.99 -18.82 -11.43
N GLY A 66 7.31 -19.97 -10.86
CA GLY A 66 6.59 -20.56 -9.72
C GLY A 66 5.26 -21.21 -10.11
N VAL A 67 4.45 -21.54 -9.10
CA VAL A 67 3.16 -22.22 -9.27
C VAL A 67 2.03 -21.30 -8.79
N MET A 68 0.86 -21.38 -9.44
CA MET A 68 -0.27 -20.49 -9.20
C MET A 68 -0.78 -20.58 -7.75
N GLU A 69 -0.90 -21.80 -7.22
CA GLU A 69 -1.37 -22.09 -5.86
C GLU A 69 -0.50 -21.43 -4.80
N ASP A 70 0.83 -21.52 -4.93
CA ASP A 70 1.77 -20.88 -4.03
C ASP A 70 1.66 -19.35 -4.09
N LYS A 71 1.44 -18.78 -5.29
CA LYS A 71 1.21 -17.34 -5.44
C LYS A 71 -0.14 -16.90 -4.85
N VAL A 72 -1.17 -17.74 -4.90
CA VAL A 72 -2.45 -17.48 -4.21
C VAL A 72 -2.23 -17.39 -2.71
N ILE A 73 -1.49 -18.34 -2.12
CA ILE A 73 -1.16 -18.34 -0.70
C ILE A 73 -0.36 -17.08 -0.34
N LYS A 74 0.64 -16.72 -1.14
CA LYS A 74 1.44 -15.49 -0.94
C LYS A 74 0.59 -14.23 -1.01
N ASN A 75 -0.34 -14.13 -1.95
CA ASN A 75 -1.25 -12.99 -2.09
C ASN A 75 -2.22 -12.89 -0.91
N HIS A 76 -2.74 -14.03 -0.44
CA HIS A 76 -3.57 -14.10 0.74
C HIS A 76 -2.80 -13.67 2.00
N TYR A 77 -1.57 -14.16 2.18
CA TYR A 77 -0.69 -13.73 3.27
C TYR A 77 -0.41 -12.23 3.21
N ALA A 78 -0.05 -11.70 2.03
CA ALA A 78 0.24 -10.29 1.86
C ALA A 78 -0.95 -9.36 2.11
N SER A 79 -2.18 -9.88 2.03
CA SER A 79 -3.42 -9.12 2.25
C SER A 79 -4.01 -9.36 3.63
N GLU A 80 -4.59 -10.53 3.87
CA GLU A 80 -5.37 -10.83 5.06
C GLU A 80 -4.51 -10.94 6.32
N TYR A 81 -3.35 -11.59 6.24
CA TYR A 81 -2.47 -11.71 7.41
C TYR A 81 -1.87 -10.35 7.81
N ILE A 82 -1.47 -9.55 6.82
CA ILE A 82 -0.96 -8.18 7.05
C ILE A 82 -2.04 -7.28 7.65
N TYR A 83 -3.27 -7.35 7.12
CA TYR A 83 -4.39 -6.64 7.70
C TYR A 83 -4.62 -7.02 9.17
N ASN A 84 -4.74 -8.31 9.46
CA ASN A 84 -5.00 -8.77 10.83
C ASN A 84 -3.88 -8.42 11.80
N LYS A 85 -2.62 -8.39 11.34
CA LYS A 85 -1.47 -8.01 12.17
C LYS A 85 -1.50 -6.52 12.56
N TYR A 86 -1.94 -5.64 11.67
CA TYR A 86 -1.79 -4.19 11.84
C TYR A 86 -3.12 -3.43 12.00
N LYS A 87 -4.27 -4.09 11.94
CA LYS A 87 -5.59 -3.44 12.02
C LYS A 87 -5.74 -2.54 13.26
N ASP A 88 -5.27 -3.00 14.42
CA ASP A 88 -5.42 -2.29 15.70
C ASP A 88 -4.20 -1.41 16.05
N MET A 89 -3.20 -1.34 15.16
CA MET A 89 -2.01 -0.52 15.38
C MET A 89 -2.35 0.97 15.19
N LYS A 90 -2.04 1.79 16.20
CA LYS A 90 -2.14 3.25 16.11
C LYS A 90 -1.00 3.79 15.25
N THR A 91 -1.37 4.53 14.22
CA THR A 91 -0.45 5.10 13.22
C THR A 91 -0.76 6.56 12.90
N CYS A 92 -1.79 7.12 13.52
CA CYS A 92 -2.19 8.51 13.37
C CYS A 92 -1.99 9.27 14.68
N ASP A 93 -1.34 10.42 14.56
CA ASP A 93 -1.22 11.44 15.60
C ASP A 93 -0.60 10.87 16.89
N VAL A 94 -1.20 11.10 18.05
CA VAL A 94 -0.63 10.68 19.33
C VAL A 94 -0.75 9.16 19.50
N ILE A 95 0.37 8.46 19.42
CA ILE A 95 0.44 7.01 19.58
C ILE A 95 0.78 6.59 21.02
N SER A 96 1.44 7.45 21.77
CA SER A 96 1.77 7.25 23.19
C SER A 96 1.82 8.60 23.91
N ASP A 97 1.29 8.64 25.13
CA ASP A 97 1.30 9.82 26.02
C ASP A 97 1.66 9.32 27.42
N ASP A 98 2.80 9.75 27.95
CA ASP A 98 3.26 9.41 29.29
C ASP A 98 3.47 10.69 30.12
N PRO A 99 2.44 11.10 30.89
CA PRO A 99 2.52 12.27 31.75
C PRO A 99 3.51 12.12 32.91
N ALA A 100 3.81 10.88 33.33
CA ALA A 100 4.70 10.64 34.47
C ALA A 100 6.17 10.85 34.08
N PHE A 101 6.55 10.43 32.87
CA PHE A 101 7.87 10.66 32.30
C PHE A 101 7.95 11.95 31.45
N GLY A 102 6.82 12.61 31.22
CA GLY A 102 6.74 13.92 30.58
C GLY A 102 6.96 13.91 29.06
N TYR A 103 6.64 12.82 28.36
CA TYR A 103 6.81 12.74 26.91
C TYR A 103 5.56 12.27 26.17
N LYS A 104 5.49 12.64 24.89
CA LYS A 104 4.45 12.26 23.94
C LYS A 104 5.08 11.79 22.64
N GLN A 105 4.57 10.70 22.08
CA GLN A 105 4.99 10.18 20.78
C GLN A 105 3.89 10.47 19.75
N ILE A 106 4.29 11.13 18.67
CA ILE A 106 3.41 11.51 17.57
C ILE A 106 3.88 10.78 16.31
N ALA A 107 2.96 10.12 15.62
CA ALA A 107 3.21 9.45 14.35
C ALA A 107 2.98 10.41 13.18
N GLU A 108 4.04 10.67 12.42
CA GLU A 108 3.99 11.44 11.19
C GLU A 108 4.28 10.56 9.97
N PRO A 109 3.52 10.71 8.87
CA PRO A 109 3.83 10.04 7.61
C PRO A 109 5.16 10.56 7.03
N LEU A 110 5.88 9.70 6.32
CA LEU A 110 7.09 10.09 5.58
C LEU A 110 6.78 10.92 4.33
N GLY A 111 5.60 10.71 3.74
CA GLY A 111 5.21 11.31 2.47
C GLY A 111 5.02 10.25 1.39
N ILE A 112 5.88 10.28 0.37
CA ILE A 112 5.82 9.35 -0.77
C ILE A 112 6.87 8.25 -0.61
N VAL A 113 6.42 7.00 -0.67
CA VAL A 113 7.27 5.81 -0.64
C VAL A 113 7.49 5.31 -2.07
N ALA A 114 8.73 5.23 -2.52
CA ALA A 114 9.09 4.56 -3.77
C ALA A 114 9.34 3.07 -3.52
N ALA A 115 8.54 2.21 -4.17
CA ALA A 115 8.53 0.78 -3.95
C ALA A 115 9.01 0.03 -5.20
N VAL A 116 10.24 -0.49 -5.14
CA VAL A 116 10.77 -1.43 -6.15
C VAL A 116 10.16 -2.81 -5.94
N ILE A 117 9.68 -3.44 -7.01
CA ILE A 117 8.99 -4.73 -6.98
C ILE A 117 9.81 -5.79 -7.74
N PRO A 118 10.12 -6.94 -7.13
CA PRO A 118 10.87 -8.01 -7.79
C PRO A 118 9.99 -8.87 -8.71
N THR A 119 10.57 -9.46 -9.76
CA THR A 119 9.92 -10.43 -10.66
C THR A 119 9.48 -11.73 -9.98
N THR A 120 10.10 -12.11 -8.87
CA THR A 120 9.78 -13.36 -8.16
C THR A 120 8.45 -13.29 -7.41
N ASN A 121 8.11 -12.11 -6.87
CA ASN A 121 6.92 -11.87 -6.06
C ASN A 121 6.24 -10.54 -6.45
N PRO A 122 5.80 -10.38 -7.72
CA PRO A 122 5.38 -9.09 -8.22
C PRO A 122 4.11 -8.60 -7.53
N THR A 123 3.11 -9.47 -7.40
CA THR A 123 1.79 -9.12 -6.87
C THR A 123 1.77 -9.06 -5.34
N SER A 124 2.32 -10.07 -4.65
CA SER A 124 2.33 -10.09 -3.19
C SER A 124 3.18 -8.95 -2.58
N THR A 125 4.32 -8.60 -3.18
CA THR A 125 5.14 -7.47 -2.72
C THR A 125 4.43 -6.13 -2.94
N ALA A 126 3.77 -5.95 -4.09
CA ALA A 126 2.98 -4.76 -4.37
C ALA A 126 1.83 -4.59 -3.37
N ILE A 127 1.07 -5.67 -3.11
CA ILE A 127 -0.01 -5.68 -2.10
C ILE A 127 0.54 -5.31 -0.72
N PHE A 128 1.58 -6.02 -0.25
CA PHE A 128 2.14 -5.79 1.08
C PHE A 128 2.59 -4.34 1.28
N LYS A 129 3.42 -3.82 0.36
CA LYS A 129 3.96 -2.47 0.44
C LYS A 129 2.85 -1.42 0.39
N THR A 130 1.85 -1.62 -0.46
CA THR A 130 0.69 -0.70 -0.56
C THR A 130 -0.08 -0.65 0.76
N LEU A 131 -0.37 -1.80 1.36
CA LEU A 131 -1.13 -1.88 2.61
C LEU A 131 -0.42 -1.18 3.78
N ILE A 132 0.89 -1.40 3.94
CA ILE A 132 1.64 -0.73 5.02
C ILE A 132 1.82 0.78 4.76
N SER A 133 1.95 1.20 3.50
CA SER A 133 1.98 2.63 3.15
C SER A 133 0.65 3.32 3.46
N LEU A 134 -0.47 2.69 3.10
CA LEU A 134 -1.80 3.22 3.38
C LEU A 134 -2.07 3.31 4.89
N LYS A 135 -1.75 2.25 5.66
CA LYS A 135 -1.93 2.23 7.12
C LYS A 135 -1.14 3.33 7.82
N THR A 136 -0.10 3.88 7.19
CA THR A 136 0.77 4.92 7.76
C THR A 136 0.59 6.30 7.11
N ARG A 137 -0.54 6.55 6.41
CA ARG A 137 -0.85 7.83 5.74
C ARG A 137 0.17 8.26 4.68
N ASN A 138 0.85 7.30 4.07
CA ASN A 138 1.81 7.53 2.99
C ASN A 138 1.17 7.28 1.62
N ALA A 139 1.60 8.05 0.63
CA ALA A 139 1.41 7.69 -0.77
C ALA A 139 2.50 6.71 -1.20
N ILE A 140 2.22 5.88 -2.19
CA ILE A 140 3.15 4.86 -2.70
C ILE A 140 3.26 4.95 -4.23
N LEU A 141 4.49 4.96 -4.74
CA LEU A 141 4.81 4.84 -6.15
C LEU A 141 5.46 3.47 -6.37
N ILE A 142 4.90 2.68 -7.28
CA ILE A 142 5.40 1.33 -7.58
C ILE A 142 6.28 1.38 -8.83
N SER A 143 7.51 0.87 -8.71
CA SER A 143 8.40 0.58 -9.82
C SER A 143 8.40 -0.93 -10.05
N PRO A 144 7.69 -1.44 -11.08
CA PRO A 144 7.81 -2.83 -11.49
C PRO A 144 9.23 -3.12 -12.00
N HIS A 145 9.57 -4.41 -12.10
CA HIS A 145 10.79 -4.87 -12.77
C HIS A 145 10.56 -4.93 -14.29
#